data_AF-A0A3N5MLF7-F1
#
_entry.id   AF-A0A3N5MLF7-F1
#
_cell.length_a   1.000
_cell.length_b   1.000
_cell.length_c   1.000
_cell.angle_alpha   90.00
_cell.angle_beta   90.00
_cell.angle_gamma   90.00
#
_symmetry.space_group_name_H-M   'P 1'
#
loop_
_entity.id
_entity.type
_entity.pdbx_description
1 polymer ?
#
loop_
_entity_poly.entity_id
_entity_poly.type
_entity_poly.pdbx_seq_one_letter_code
_entity_poly.pdbx_strand_id
1 'polypeptide(L)' 'MRKYVVSPAAEILPGTHKVFTVGGRPIGIFNLDGEFYGLLNRCPH' A
#
# COMPACT_ATOMS: atom_id res chain seq x y z
N MET A 1 -7.84 10.69 13.45
CA MET A 1 -7.06 9.73 12.63
C MET A 1 -5.98 10.48 11.86
N ARG A 2 -4.74 9.97 11.84
CA ARG A 2 -3.62 10.58 11.09
C ARG A 2 -3.59 10.02 9.67
N LYS A 3 -3.44 10.89 8.66
CA LYS A 3 -3.29 10.51 7.25
C LYS A 3 -1.81 10.55 6.87
N TYR A 4 -1.40 9.68 5.95
CA TYR A 4 -0.04 9.64 5.39
C TYR A 4 -0.16 9.62 3.86
N VAL A 5 0.60 10.47 3.18
CA VAL A 5 0.76 10.43 1.73
C VAL A 5 1.93 9.51 1.41
N VAL A 6 1.71 8.47 0.62
CA VAL A 6 2.72 7.42 0.37
C VAL A 6 3.30 7.45 -1.05
N SER A 7 2.49 7.79 -2.07
CA SER A 7 2.91 7.87 -3.47
C SER A 7 1.74 8.40 -4.33
N PRO A 8 2.00 9.01 -5.50
CA PRO A 8 0.99 9.23 -6.54
C PRO A 8 0.36 7.92 -7.03
N ALA A 9 -0.95 7.92 -7.30
CA ALA A 9 -1.65 6.73 -7.79
C ALA A 9 -1.08 6.18 -9.11
N ALA A 10 -0.53 7.04 -9.96
CA ALA A 10 0.08 6.66 -11.24
C ALA A 10 1.36 5.81 -11.11
N GLU A 11 1.99 5.77 -9.92
CA GLU A 11 3.19 4.96 -9.69
C GLU A 11 2.87 3.51 -9.27
N ILE A 12 1.62 3.22 -8.89
CA ILE A 12 1.18 1.89 -8.49
C ILE A 12 0.13 1.46 -9.52
N LEU A 13 0.59 0.89 -10.63
CA LEU A 13 -0.28 0.49 -11.74
C LEU A 13 -1.22 -0.66 -11.34
N PRO A 14 -2.37 -0.81 -12.01
CA PRO A 14 -3.25 -1.97 -11.80
C PRO A 14 -2.49 -3.30 -11.93
N GLY A 15 -2.79 -4.23 -11.01
CA GLY A 15 -2.11 -5.54 -10.91
C GLY A 15 -0.75 -5.49 -10.21
N THR A 16 -0.30 -4.32 -9.76
CA THR A 16 0.96 -4.17 -9.03
C THR A 16 0.76 -3.86 -7.56
N HIS A 17 1.84 -3.98 -6.79
CA HIS A 17 1.87 -3.60 -5.39
C HIS A 17 3.21 -2.94 -5.03
N LYS A 18 3.20 -2.16 -3.96
CA LYS A 18 4.41 -1.54 -3.41
C LYS A 18 4.31 -1.49 -1.88
N VAL A 19 5.44 -1.72 -1.21
CA VAL A 19 5.52 -1.67 0.26
C VAL A 19 6.05 -0.31 0.70
N PHE A 20 5.38 0.28 1.70
CA PHE A 20 5.74 1.56 2.31
C PHE A 20 5.86 1.42 3.82
N THR A 21 6.69 2.27 4.43
CA THR A 21 6.71 2.43 5.88
C THR A 21 5.74 3.56 6.28
N VAL A 22 4.66 3.22 6.98
CA VAL A 22 3.60 4.15 7.39
C VAL A 22 3.48 4.13 8.92
N GLY A 23 3.73 5.26 9.57
CA GLY A 23 3.69 5.32 11.05
C GLY A 23 4.59 4.27 11.73
N GLY A 24 5.75 3.97 11.13
CA GLY A 24 6.69 2.95 11.63
C GLY A 24 6.34 1.50 11.31
N ARG A 25 5.30 1.24 10.51
CA ARG A 25 4.84 -0.12 10.17
C ARG A 25 4.99 -0.36 8.67
N PRO A 26 5.45 -1.54 8.23
CA PRO A 26 5.50 -1.87 6.81
C PRO A 26 4.09 -2.25 6.32
N ILE A 27 3.60 -1.53 5.32
CA ILE A 27 2.27 -1.68 4.72
C ILE A 27 2.44 -1.96 3.23
N GLY A 28 1.88 -3.06 2.75
CA GLY A 28 1.72 -3.33 1.32
C GLY A 28 0.47 -2.63 0.80
N ILE A 29 0.65 -1.82 -0.24
CA ILE A 29 -0.44 -1.20 -1.00
C ILE A 29 -0.58 -1.95 -2.32
N PHE A 30 -1.77 -2.44 -2.60
CA PHE A 30 -2.13 -3.22 -3.79
C PHE A 30 -3.11 -2.42 -4.64
N ASN A 31 -2.91 -2.38 -5.94
CA ASN A 31 -3.87 -1.84 -6.89
C ASN A 31 -4.53 -2.99 -7.66
N LEU A 32 -5.81 -3.25 -7.36
CA LEU A 32 -6.64 -4.23 -8.04
C LEU A 32 -7.59 -3.48 -8.97
N ASP A 33 -7.26 -3.43 -10.27
CA ASP A 33 -8.09 -2.80 -11.32
C ASP A 33 -8.54 -1.35 -11.02
N GLY A 34 -7.69 -0.56 -10.37
CA GLY A 34 -7.94 0.83 -10.01
C GLY A 34 -8.40 1.04 -8.55
N GLU A 35 -8.71 -0.04 -7.83
CA GLU A 35 -9.04 0.01 -6.42
C GLU A 35 -7.82 -0.29 -5.54
N PHE A 36 -7.63 0.50 -4.49
CA PHE A 36 -6.46 0.42 -3.63
C PHE A 36 -6.77 -0.25 -2.29
N TYR A 37 -5.97 -1.25 -1.96
CA TYR A 37 -6.06 -2.00 -0.72
C TYR A 37 -4.75 -1.91 0.06
N GLY A 38 -4.83 -1.77 1.38
CA GLY A 38 -3.68 -1.68 2.27
C GLY A 38 -3.68 -2.78 3.31
N LEU A 39 -2.60 -3.56 3.37
CA LEU A 39 -2.43 -4.64 4.35
C LEU A 39 -1.07 -4.50 5.05
N LEU A 40 -0.96 -5.01 6.27
CA LEU A 40 0.35 -5.16 6.89
C LEU A 40 1.23 -6.06 6.03
N ASN A 41 2.45 -5.63 5.74
CA ASN A 41 3.42 -6.47 5.05
C ASN A 41 4.04 -7.46 6.03
N ARG A 42 3.23 -8.41 6.48
CA ARG A 42 3.61 -9.48 7.41
C ARG A 42 2.83 -10.74 7.05
N CYS A 43 3.53 -11.84 6.82
CA CYS A 43 2.91 -13.16 6.73
C CYS A 43 2.45 -13.59 8.13
N PRO A 44 1.17 -13.96 8.32
CA PRO A 44 0.65 -14.41 9.60
C PRO A 44 0.83 -15.92 9.85
N HIS A 45 1.20 -16.69 8.81
CA HIS A 45 1.77 -18.03 9.00
C HIS A 45 3.14 -17.91 9.64
#